data_AF-A0A951LZC9-F1
#
_entry.id   AF-A0A951LZC9-F1
#
_cell.length_a   1.000
_cell.length_b   1.000
_cell.length_c   1.000
_cell.angle_alpha   90.00
_cell.angle_beta   90.00
_cell.angle_gamma   90.00
#
_symmetry.space_group_name_H-M   'P 1'
#
loop_
_entity.id
_entity.type
_entity.pdbx_description
1 polymer ?
#
loop_
_entity_poly.entity_id
_entity_poly.type
_entity_poly.pdbx_seq_one_letter_code
_entity_poly.pdbx_strand_id
1 'polypeptide(L)'
;MAQFTYMGTKRLLASNIASEVEKLRPGPFLDLFAGISSAGGAVAPKRQIWCNDTQAFSTLLTGALYGSKSNDTKAAEVVAYTRRQYLSNLKRLTMMLRKELALEDSFIRSESKEEQVALHGEIMAAARERASDLRKAGLYSLFTSTHAGGYFGLRQCLELDSIRAGADGALTRERISSDQHRWAILALCRAISTISNSTGHFAQYLTPKIANMARVLSKRRRSAFVEWKTALHEFRPVGSSRWRSSNRIFNADANTLLKKLTTGNELPGVIYADPPYTNDQYSRFYHIFETAIKYDYPEITGKGEYRRNRFVSRFSLASEVVAAFEEMIQTAALLPSSLMISYPSDGLLRESSETILRLMRENFAVVRDPILIRHKHSTMGGSKGTQKRLVTEHIYLAERGLLAAQ
;
A
#
# COMPACT_ATOMS: atom_id res chain seq x y z
N MET A 1 -9.05 -8.52 12.09
CA MET A 1 -8.10 -7.43 11.77
C MET A 1 -8.39 -7.01 10.33
N ALA A 2 -8.67 -5.73 10.07
CA ALA A 2 -8.90 -5.28 8.69
C ALA A 2 -7.71 -5.70 7.81
N GLN A 3 -7.92 -6.42 6.68
CA GLN A 3 -6.85 -6.87 5.75
C GLN A 3 -6.84 -6.15 4.39
N PHE A 4 -5.71 -5.53 3.99
CA PHE A 4 -5.59 -4.85 2.69
C PHE A 4 -5.30 -5.92 1.65
N THR A 5 -5.87 -5.82 0.45
CA THR A 5 -5.39 -6.62 -0.68
C THR A 5 -4.10 -5.99 -1.20
N TYR A 6 -3.07 -6.81 -1.41
CA TYR A 6 -1.78 -6.37 -1.93
C TYR A 6 -1.30 -7.38 -2.99
N MET A 7 -1.05 -6.90 -4.20
CA MET A 7 -0.43 -7.65 -5.28
C MET A 7 0.94 -8.17 -4.86
N GLY A 8 1.26 -9.42 -5.20
CA GLY A 8 2.52 -10.07 -4.83
C GLY A 8 2.63 -10.45 -3.35
N THR A 9 1.55 -10.35 -2.55
CA THR A 9 1.60 -10.67 -1.11
C THR A 9 2.05 -12.11 -0.83
N LYS A 10 3.03 -12.25 0.07
CA LYS A 10 3.57 -13.56 0.50
C LYS A 10 2.77 -14.25 1.60
N ARG A 11 1.46 -13.99 1.72
CA ARG A 11 0.62 -14.64 2.75
C ARG A 11 0.73 -16.16 2.76
N LEU A 12 0.84 -16.78 1.58
CA LEU A 12 0.97 -18.24 1.45
C LEU A 12 2.35 -18.76 1.88
N LEU A 13 3.39 -17.92 1.87
CA LEU A 13 4.76 -18.27 2.23
C LEU A 13 5.12 -17.84 3.66
N ALA A 14 4.28 -17.01 4.28
CA ALA A 14 4.60 -16.32 5.53
C ALA A 14 4.94 -17.29 6.67
N SER A 15 4.28 -18.45 6.74
CA SER A 15 4.58 -19.51 7.72
C SER A 15 5.94 -20.16 7.48
N ASN A 16 6.29 -20.43 6.21
CA ASN A 16 7.59 -21.00 5.85
C ASN A 16 8.71 -20.00 6.15
N ILE A 17 8.50 -18.73 5.80
CA ILE A 17 9.44 -17.64 6.11
C ILE A 17 9.65 -17.56 7.63
N ALA A 18 8.58 -17.53 8.43
CA ALA A 18 8.69 -17.46 9.89
C ALA A 18 9.47 -18.65 10.48
N SER A 19 9.18 -19.87 10.02
CA SER A 19 9.89 -21.09 10.44
C SER A 19 11.39 -21.03 10.14
N GLU A 20 11.79 -20.52 8.97
CA GLU A 20 13.21 -20.38 8.64
C GLU A 20 13.88 -19.23 9.41
N VAL A 21 13.18 -18.10 9.59
CA VAL A 21 13.67 -16.95 10.37
C VAL A 21 13.96 -17.30 11.83
N GLU A 22 13.20 -18.22 12.43
CA GLU A 22 13.45 -18.73 13.80
C GLU A 22 14.82 -19.44 13.94
N LYS A 23 15.37 -19.97 12.83
CA LYS A 23 16.66 -20.68 12.80
C LYS A 23 17.85 -19.78 12.45
N LEU A 24 17.59 -18.53 12.06
CA LEU A 24 18.63 -17.58 11.64
C LEU A 24 19.14 -16.75 12.82
N ARG A 25 20.18 -15.94 12.57
CA ARG A 25 20.80 -15.06 13.56
C ARG A 25 19.76 -14.30 14.41
N PRO A 26 19.96 -14.14 15.73
CA PRO A 26 19.06 -13.37 16.59
C PRO A 26 19.12 -11.88 16.27
N GLY A 27 18.17 -11.10 16.80
CA GLY A 27 18.08 -9.65 16.61
C GLY A 27 16.84 -9.23 15.80
N PRO A 28 16.72 -7.98 15.35
CA PRO A 28 15.56 -7.53 14.57
C PRO A 28 15.42 -8.26 13.22
N PHE A 29 14.18 -8.49 12.78
CA PHE A 29 13.84 -8.92 11.43
C PHE A 29 13.52 -7.69 10.59
N LEU A 30 14.36 -7.38 9.60
CA LEU A 30 14.15 -6.29 8.66
C LEU A 30 13.44 -6.81 7.41
N ASP A 31 12.16 -6.46 7.28
CA ASP A 31 11.37 -6.62 6.07
C ASP A 31 11.69 -5.46 5.11
N LEU A 32 12.60 -5.68 4.17
CA LEU A 32 13.19 -4.62 3.34
C LEU A 32 12.23 -4.07 2.26
N PHE A 33 11.23 -4.86 1.89
CA PHE A 33 10.18 -4.55 0.91
C PHE A 33 8.79 -4.87 1.50
N ALA A 34 8.45 -4.19 2.59
CA ALA A 34 7.40 -4.65 3.48
C ALA A 34 6.01 -4.73 2.83
N GLY A 35 5.61 -3.80 1.97
CA GLY A 35 4.25 -3.70 1.46
C GLY A 35 3.19 -3.69 2.58
N ILE A 36 2.41 -4.77 2.71
CA ILE A 36 1.47 -4.95 3.84
C ILE A 36 2.04 -5.77 4.99
N SER A 37 3.35 -6.04 4.97
CA SER A 37 4.17 -6.82 5.91
C SER A 37 3.58 -8.19 6.23
N SER A 38 3.34 -8.99 5.19
CA SER A 38 2.86 -10.37 5.39
C SER A 38 3.92 -11.26 6.03
N ALA A 39 5.20 -11.10 5.67
CA ALA A 39 6.32 -11.80 6.30
C ALA A 39 6.54 -11.31 7.73
N GLY A 40 6.68 -9.99 7.93
CA GLY A 40 6.81 -9.41 9.27
C GLY A 40 5.65 -9.76 10.21
N GLY A 41 4.42 -9.85 9.69
CA GLY A 41 3.25 -10.23 10.48
C GLY A 41 3.24 -11.69 10.96
N ALA A 42 3.90 -12.60 10.23
CA ALA A 42 4.06 -13.99 10.67
C ALA A 42 5.20 -14.19 11.68
N VAL A 43 6.16 -13.25 11.70
CA VAL A 43 7.28 -13.23 12.64
C VAL A 43 6.90 -12.48 13.94
N ALA A 44 6.03 -11.48 13.83
CA ALA A 44 5.54 -10.71 14.96
C ALA A 44 4.60 -11.53 15.88
N PRO A 45 4.56 -11.25 17.20
CA PRO A 45 5.45 -10.38 17.95
C PRO A 45 6.67 -11.14 18.53
N LYS A 46 6.97 -12.37 18.08
CA LYS A 46 8.03 -13.21 18.67
C LYS A 46 9.43 -12.59 18.53
N ARG A 47 9.63 -11.73 17.54
CA ARG A 47 10.90 -11.07 17.23
C ARG A 47 10.63 -9.60 16.91
N GLN A 48 11.59 -8.71 17.18
CA GLN A 48 11.45 -7.30 16.82
C GLN A 48 11.38 -7.15 15.31
N ILE A 49 10.49 -6.26 14.84
CA ILE A 49 10.20 -6.04 13.42
C ILE A 49 10.70 -4.66 13.01
N TRP A 50 11.56 -4.66 12.01
CA TRP A 50 11.89 -3.48 11.24
C TRP A 50 11.23 -3.59 9.87
N CYS A 51 10.61 -2.52 9.39
CA CYS A 51 9.98 -2.49 8.07
C CYS A 51 10.54 -1.36 7.24
N ASN A 52 10.75 -1.61 5.95
CA ASN A 52 11.08 -0.60 4.96
C ASN A 52 10.20 -0.75 3.73
N ASP A 53 9.84 0.39 3.14
CA ASP A 53 9.25 0.44 1.81
C ASP A 53 9.40 1.84 1.22
N THR A 54 9.33 1.96 -0.10
CA THR A 54 9.32 3.27 -0.77
C THR A 54 7.95 3.92 -0.74
N GLN A 55 6.87 3.14 -0.61
CA GLN A 55 5.50 3.64 -0.55
C GLN A 55 5.18 4.18 0.84
N ALA A 56 4.70 5.43 0.89
CA ALA A 56 4.21 6.04 2.12
C ALA A 56 3.06 5.22 2.72
N PHE A 57 2.23 4.58 1.90
CA PHE A 57 1.20 3.65 2.36
C PHE A 57 1.74 2.50 3.21
N SER A 58 2.76 1.80 2.72
CA SER A 58 3.37 0.67 3.42
C SER A 58 4.02 1.13 4.73
N THR A 59 4.77 2.24 4.70
CA THR A 59 5.37 2.85 5.90
C THR A 59 4.30 3.26 6.92
N LEU A 60 3.21 3.89 6.49
CA LEU A 60 2.14 4.33 7.38
C LEU A 60 1.44 3.14 8.03
N LEU A 61 1.16 2.09 7.25
CA LEU A 61 0.54 0.86 7.71
C LEU A 61 1.43 0.14 8.74
N THR A 62 2.67 -0.17 8.36
CA THR A 62 3.61 -0.88 9.25
C THR A 62 3.94 -0.06 10.49
N GLY A 63 4.01 1.28 10.38
CA GLY A 63 4.14 2.15 11.53
C GLY A 63 2.95 2.13 12.48
N ALA A 64 1.73 1.97 11.97
CA ALA A 64 0.56 1.80 12.83
C ALA A 64 0.57 0.41 13.49
N LEU A 65 0.86 -0.65 12.72
CA LEU A 65 0.88 -2.01 13.22
C LEU A 65 1.96 -2.25 14.27
N TYR A 66 3.18 -1.81 14.01
CA TYR A 66 4.36 -2.19 14.78
C TYR A 66 4.98 -1.03 15.58
N GLY A 67 4.57 0.22 15.35
CA GLY A 67 5.11 1.40 16.03
C GLY A 67 4.09 2.26 16.78
N SER A 68 2.80 1.87 16.81
CA SER A 68 1.76 2.61 17.53
C SER A 68 2.04 2.61 19.04
N LYS A 69 1.85 3.75 19.70
CA LYS A 69 2.05 3.87 21.16
C LYS A 69 0.81 3.40 21.93
N SER A 70 -0.37 3.55 21.34
CA SER A 70 -1.63 3.05 21.90
C SER A 70 -1.83 1.57 21.64
N ASN A 71 -2.72 0.91 22.40
CA ASN A 71 -3.17 -0.47 22.15
C ASN A 71 -4.46 -0.53 21.32
N ASP A 72 -5.11 0.61 21.08
CA ASP A 72 -6.31 0.73 20.27
C ASP A 72 -6.27 2.01 19.42
N THR A 73 -7.24 2.16 18.54
CA THR A 73 -7.38 3.34 17.66
C THR A 73 -8.11 4.51 18.31
N LYS A 74 -8.70 4.32 19.51
CA LYS A 74 -9.72 5.21 20.08
C LYS A 74 -10.78 5.65 19.05
N ALA A 75 -11.27 4.71 18.23
CA ALA A 75 -12.10 5.02 17.06
C ALA A 75 -13.27 5.97 17.34
N ALA A 76 -14.03 5.78 18.42
CA ALA A 76 -15.18 6.62 18.75
C ALA A 76 -14.78 8.08 19.00
N GLU A 77 -13.66 8.29 19.69
CA GLU A 77 -13.09 9.62 19.98
C GLU A 77 -12.63 10.30 18.69
N VAL A 78 -11.90 9.58 17.84
CA VAL A 78 -11.44 10.08 16.55
C VAL A 78 -12.64 10.50 15.70
N VAL A 79 -13.67 9.66 15.58
CA VAL A 79 -14.90 10.00 14.83
C VAL A 79 -15.59 11.24 15.39
N ALA A 80 -15.64 11.39 16.72
CA ALA A 80 -16.26 12.55 17.35
C ALA A 80 -15.48 13.84 17.02
N TYR A 81 -14.15 13.81 17.14
CA TYR A 81 -13.32 14.99 16.92
C TYR A 81 -13.15 15.38 15.45
N THR A 82 -13.23 14.45 14.50
CA THR A 82 -13.19 14.79 13.07
C THR A 82 -14.50 15.38 12.55
N ARG A 83 -15.63 15.13 13.24
CA ARG A 83 -16.98 15.40 12.74
C ARG A 83 -17.22 16.85 12.34
N ARG A 84 -16.75 17.83 13.12
CA ARG A 84 -17.04 19.25 12.87
C ARG A 84 -16.47 19.71 11.53
N GLN A 85 -15.19 19.44 11.29
CA GLN A 85 -14.50 19.83 10.05
C GLN A 85 -14.96 18.98 8.87
N TYR A 86 -15.24 17.69 9.09
CA TYR A 86 -15.90 16.84 8.08
C TYR A 86 -17.21 17.46 7.59
N LEU A 87 -18.15 17.76 8.50
CA LEU A 87 -19.45 18.32 8.13
C LEU A 87 -19.32 19.71 7.48
N SER A 88 -18.38 20.53 7.95
CA SER A 88 -18.12 21.84 7.38
C SER A 88 -17.63 21.77 5.93
N ASN A 89 -16.65 20.90 5.65
CA ASN A 89 -16.12 20.73 4.30
C ASN A 89 -17.19 20.12 3.38
N LEU A 90 -17.88 19.08 3.85
CA LEU A 90 -18.94 18.41 3.10
C LEU A 90 -20.05 19.39 2.72
N LYS A 91 -20.54 20.20 3.67
CA LYS A 91 -21.59 21.21 3.42
C LYS A 91 -21.17 22.20 2.33
N ARG A 92 -19.92 22.70 2.38
CA ARG A 92 -19.40 23.66 1.40
C ARG A 92 -19.26 23.02 0.01
N LEU A 93 -18.70 21.81 -0.06
CA LEU A 93 -18.62 21.07 -1.33
C LEU A 93 -20.00 20.78 -1.91
N THR A 94 -20.95 20.32 -1.09
CA THR A 94 -22.33 20.05 -1.53
C THR A 94 -23.02 21.31 -2.05
N MET A 95 -22.81 22.46 -1.41
CA MET A 95 -23.35 23.73 -1.87
C MET A 95 -22.76 24.14 -3.22
N MET A 96 -21.43 24.04 -3.36
CA MET A 96 -20.75 24.42 -4.60
C MET A 96 -21.11 23.46 -5.75
N LEU A 97 -21.27 22.17 -5.49
CA LEU A 97 -21.47 21.12 -6.49
C LEU A 97 -22.92 20.64 -6.59
N ARG A 98 -23.89 21.50 -6.25
CA ARG A 98 -25.31 21.13 -6.19
C ARG A 98 -25.83 20.60 -7.53
N LYS A 99 -25.39 21.19 -8.65
CA LYS A 99 -25.85 20.80 -10.00
C LYS A 99 -25.27 19.44 -10.39
N GLU A 100 -23.98 19.24 -10.13
CA GLU A 100 -23.24 18.02 -10.43
C GLU A 100 -23.73 16.85 -9.56
N LEU A 101 -24.12 17.12 -8.31
CA LEU A 101 -24.76 16.13 -7.45
C LEU A 101 -26.16 15.74 -7.94
N ALA A 102 -26.90 16.64 -8.58
CA ALA A 102 -28.17 16.29 -9.18
C ALA A 102 -27.98 15.30 -10.34
N LEU A 103 -26.92 15.47 -11.15
CA LEU A 103 -26.54 14.49 -12.19
C LEU A 103 -26.19 13.13 -11.58
N GLU A 104 -25.42 13.11 -10.49
CA GLU A 104 -25.10 11.86 -9.76
C GLU A 104 -26.37 11.18 -9.22
N ASP A 105 -27.33 11.95 -8.68
CA ASP A 105 -28.59 11.40 -8.19
C ASP A 105 -29.44 10.83 -9.34
N SER A 106 -29.49 11.49 -10.50
CA SER A 106 -30.13 10.96 -11.72
C SER A 106 -29.45 9.67 -12.19
N PHE A 107 -28.11 9.63 -12.21
CA PHE A 107 -27.35 8.42 -12.56
C PHE A 107 -27.72 7.25 -11.64
N ILE A 108 -27.82 7.46 -10.34
CA ILE A 108 -28.11 6.40 -9.36
C ILE A 108 -29.55 5.87 -9.47
N ARG A 109 -30.49 6.75 -9.83
CA ARG A 109 -31.94 6.47 -9.87
C ARG A 109 -32.45 6.02 -11.22
N SER A 110 -31.76 6.35 -12.31
CA SER A 110 -32.19 5.98 -13.66
C SER A 110 -32.35 4.46 -13.79
N GLU A 111 -33.41 4.07 -14.49
CA GLU A 111 -33.71 2.67 -14.85
C GLU A 111 -33.11 2.30 -16.22
N SER A 112 -32.68 3.28 -17.02
CA SER A 112 -31.99 3.07 -18.30
C SER A 112 -30.48 3.00 -18.10
N LYS A 113 -29.88 1.87 -18.50
CA LYS A 113 -28.42 1.71 -18.44
C LYS A 113 -27.70 2.59 -19.46
N GLU A 114 -28.36 2.90 -20.57
CA GLU A 114 -27.88 3.78 -21.63
C GLU A 114 -27.79 5.22 -21.10
N GLU A 115 -28.84 5.70 -20.43
CA GLU A 115 -28.85 7.00 -19.76
C GLU A 115 -27.75 7.07 -18.69
N GLN A 116 -27.58 6.01 -17.88
CA GLN A 116 -26.52 5.94 -16.87
C GLN A 116 -25.12 6.05 -17.49
N VAL A 117 -24.86 5.37 -18.61
CA VAL A 117 -23.56 5.49 -19.31
C VAL A 117 -23.33 6.91 -19.82
N ALA A 118 -24.36 7.58 -20.34
CA ALA A 118 -24.26 8.97 -20.79
C ALA A 118 -23.98 9.94 -19.62
N LEU A 119 -24.78 9.86 -18.55
CA LEU A 119 -24.65 10.70 -17.35
C LEU A 119 -23.27 10.54 -16.68
N HIS A 120 -22.68 9.34 -16.71
CA HIS A 120 -21.34 9.12 -16.17
C HIS A 120 -20.29 10.05 -16.80
N GLY A 121 -20.33 10.23 -18.13
CA GLY A 121 -19.41 11.11 -18.84
C GLY A 121 -19.62 12.58 -18.47
N GLU A 122 -20.87 12.99 -18.35
CA GLU A 122 -21.26 14.35 -17.96
C GLU A 122 -20.79 14.69 -16.54
N ILE A 123 -21.02 13.79 -15.57
CA ILE A 123 -20.57 13.96 -14.17
C ILE A 123 -19.05 14.14 -14.11
N MET A 124 -18.30 13.33 -14.87
CA MET A 124 -16.84 13.42 -14.90
C MET A 124 -16.35 14.75 -15.47
N ALA A 125 -16.95 15.22 -16.57
CA ALA A 125 -16.59 16.50 -17.17
C ALA A 125 -16.92 17.66 -16.23
N ALA A 126 -18.15 17.70 -15.71
CA ALA A 126 -18.61 18.77 -14.83
C ALA A 126 -17.78 18.85 -13.55
N ALA A 127 -17.46 17.73 -12.90
CA ALA A 127 -16.62 17.75 -11.69
C ALA A 127 -15.21 18.31 -11.96
N ARG A 128 -14.62 18.02 -13.13
CA ARG A 128 -13.29 18.51 -13.51
C ARG A 128 -13.29 20.01 -13.79
N GLU A 129 -14.35 20.55 -14.39
CA GLU A 129 -14.49 21.99 -14.63
C GLU A 129 -14.49 22.79 -13.32
N ARG A 130 -15.08 22.22 -12.25
CA ARG A 130 -15.13 22.84 -10.93
C ARG A 130 -13.83 22.77 -10.14
N ALA A 131 -12.87 21.97 -10.58
CA ALA A 131 -11.63 21.71 -9.82
C ALA A 131 -10.86 22.99 -9.45
N SER A 132 -10.81 23.97 -10.37
CA SER A 132 -10.15 25.26 -10.12
C SER A 132 -10.86 26.07 -9.04
N ASP A 133 -12.18 26.16 -9.11
CA ASP A 133 -13.00 26.92 -8.16
C ASP A 133 -12.93 26.33 -6.75
N LEU A 134 -12.99 24.99 -6.65
CA LEU A 134 -12.89 24.28 -5.37
C LEU A 134 -11.54 24.54 -4.68
N ARG A 135 -10.45 24.52 -5.46
CA ARG A 135 -9.11 24.86 -4.96
C ARG A 135 -9.03 26.31 -4.51
N LYS A 136 -9.53 27.26 -5.30
CA LYS A 136 -9.57 28.69 -4.94
C LYS A 136 -10.40 28.95 -3.66
N ALA A 137 -11.44 28.16 -3.44
CA ALA A 137 -12.24 28.22 -2.22
C ALA A 137 -11.53 27.67 -0.96
N GLY A 138 -10.31 27.15 -1.09
CA GLY A 138 -9.53 26.59 0.01
C GLY A 138 -10.17 25.35 0.62
N LEU A 139 -10.90 24.58 -0.18
CA LEU A 139 -11.56 23.35 0.27
C LEU A 139 -10.61 22.17 0.16
N TYR A 140 -10.81 21.21 1.06
CA TYR A 140 -10.32 19.86 0.82
C TYR A 140 -11.17 19.30 -0.32
N SER A 141 -10.58 19.16 -1.50
CA SER A 141 -11.29 18.78 -2.72
C SER A 141 -10.45 17.95 -3.68
N LEU A 142 -9.36 17.33 -3.21
CA LEU A 142 -8.43 16.57 -4.04
C LEU A 142 -9.13 15.45 -4.82
N PHE A 143 -9.80 14.53 -4.13
CA PHE A 143 -10.50 13.41 -4.77
C PHE A 143 -11.64 13.89 -5.66
N THR A 144 -12.35 14.93 -5.22
CA THR A 144 -13.42 15.57 -5.97
C THR A 144 -12.90 16.16 -7.27
N SER A 145 -11.71 16.73 -7.26
CA SER A 145 -11.08 17.38 -8.42
C SER A 145 -10.41 16.41 -9.39
N THR A 146 -9.94 15.25 -8.91
CA THR A 146 -9.09 14.36 -9.71
C THR A 146 -9.68 13.00 -10.01
N HIS A 147 -10.56 12.46 -9.16
CA HIS A 147 -11.01 11.07 -9.21
C HIS A 147 -12.54 10.90 -9.23
N ALA A 148 -13.30 12.01 -9.23
CA ALA A 148 -14.75 11.99 -9.32
C ALA A 148 -15.21 11.37 -10.64
N GLY A 149 -16.14 10.43 -10.54
CA GLY A 149 -16.67 9.62 -11.62
C GLY A 149 -15.78 8.45 -12.04
N GLY A 150 -14.45 8.55 -11.90
CA GLY A 150 -13.49 7.48 -12.21
C GLY A 150 -13.54 6.31 -11.22
N TYR A 151 -12.63 6.32 -10.23
CA TYR A 151 -12.62 5.28 -9.18
C TYR A 151 -13.83 5.35 -8.26
N PHE A 152 -14.45 6.53 -8.11
CA PHE A 152 -15.48 6.82 -7.12
C PHE A 152 -16.63 7.64 -7.74
N GLY A 153 -17.83 7.56 -7.16
CA GLY A 153 -18.90 8.51 -7.47
C GLY A 153 -18.60 9.91 -6.92
N LEU A 154 -19.25 10.94 -7.44
CA LEU A 154 -19.00 12.33 -7.00
C LEU A 154 -19.24 12.48 -5.49
N ARG A 155 -20.37 11.98 -5.00
CA ARG A 155 -20.73 12.02 -3.57
C ARG A 155 -19.68 11.35 -2.67
N GLN A 156 -19.11 10.24 -3.13
CA GLN A 156 -18.05 9.53 -2.40
C GLN A 156 -16.77 10.36 -2.33
N CYS A 157 -16.37 11.04 -3.42
CA CYS A 157 -15.22 11.95 -3.39
C CYS A 157 -15.40 13.09 -2.39
N LEU A 158 -16.60 13.68 -2.32
CA LEU A 158 -16.91 14.71 -1.31
C LEU A 158 -16.71 14.19 0.12
N GLU A 159 -17.16 12.97 0.39
CA GLU A 159 -16.97 12.33 1.69
C GLU A 159 -15.49 12.02 1.96
N LEU A 160 -14.74 11.47 0.99
CA LEU A 160 -13.31 11.17 1.12
C LEU A 160 -12.49 12.42 1.47
N ASP A 161 -12.71 13.51 0.73
CA ASP A 161 -12.06 14.78 0.98
C ASP A 161 -12.45 15.36 2.35
N SER A 162 -13.72 15.26 2.72
CA SER A 162 -14.20 15.74 4.01
C SER A 162 -13.68 14.91 5.18
N ILE A 163 -13.48 13.59 5.01
CA ILE A 163 -12.86 12.74 6.03
C ILE A 163 -11.43 13.20 6.27
N ARG A 164 -10.69 13.48 5.19
CA ARG A 164 -9.33 14.03 5.28
C ARG A 164 -9.32 15.39 5.99
N ALA A 165 -10.21 16.31 5.62
CA ALA A 165 -10.37 17.61 6.29
C ALA A 165 -10.66 17.45 7.80
N GLY A 166 -11.50 16.47 8.14
CA GLY A 166 -11.82 16.08 9.50
C GLY A 166 -10.59 15.63 10.29
N ALA A 167 -9.85 14.67 9.75
CA ALA A 167 -8.66 14.10 10.38
C ALA A 167 -7.55 15.14 10.56
N ASP A 168 -7.19 15.86 9.50
CA ASP A 168 -6.16 16.89 9.55
C ASP A 168 -6.57 18.03 10.50
N GLY A 169 -7.84 18.46 10.42
CA GLY A 169 -8.37 19.49 11.29
C GLY A 169 -8.40 19.10 12.77
N ALA A 170 -8.62 17.83 13.10
CA ALA A 170 -8.55 17.33 14.47
C ALA A 170 -7.09 17.27 14.97
N LEU A 171 -6.14 16.87 14.12
CA LEU A 171 -4.71 16.84 14.45
C LEU A 171 -4.16 18.26 14.68
N THR A 172 -4.42 19.20 13.77
CA THR A 172 -3.95 20.60 13.90
C THR A 172 -4.50 21.30 15.14
N ARG A 173 -5.67 20.87 15.63
CA ARG A 173 -6.28 21.38 16.86
C ARG A 173 -5.91 20.56 18.10
N GLU A 174 -4.96 19.65 17.96
CA GLU A 174 -4.45 18.78 19.03
C GLU A 174 -5.56 17.97 19.73
N ARG A 175 -6.65 17.67 19.00
CA ARG A 175 -7.77 16.86 19.50
C ARG A 175 -7.52 15.36 19.33
N ILE A 176 -6.63 15.00 18.42
CA ILE A 176 -6.13 13.64 18.25
C ILE A 176 -4.61 13.68 18.13
N SER A 177 -3.96 12.63 18.62
CA SER A 177 -2.53 12.40 18.46
C SER A 177 -2.16 12.07 17.01
N SER A 178 -0.88 12.18 16.67
CA SER A 178 -0.36 11.74 15.36
C SER A 178 -0.60 10.24 15.11
N ASP A 179 -0.69 9.42 16.16
CA ASP A 179 -0.98 7.98 16.05
C ASP A 179 -2.46 7.74 15.73
N GLN A 180 -3.38 8.46 16.38
CA GLN A 180 -4.81 8.44 16.03
C GLN A 180 -5.05 8.98 14.61
N HIS A 181 -4.34 10.04 14.21
CA HIS A 181 -4.38 10.56 12.84
C HIS A 181 -3.92 9.51 11.82
N ARG A 182 -2.79 8.83 12.08
CA ARG A 182 -2.30 7.71 11.27
C ARG A 182 -3.38 6.64 11.07
N TRP A 183 -4.08 6.24 12.13
CA TRP A 183 -5.20 5.30 12.04
C TRP A 183 -6.37 5.84 11.22
N ALA A 184 -6.73 7.11 11.36
CA ALA A 184 -7.76 7.75 10.56
C ALA A 184 -7.44 7.74 9.06
N ILE A 185 -6.18 7.99 8.68
CA ILE A 185 -5.75 7.95 7.28
C ILE A 185 -5.71 6.50 6.74
N LEU A 186 -5.29 5.52 7.54
CA LEU A 186 -5.36 4.12 7.13
C LEU A 186 -6.80 3.63 6.96
N ALA A 187 -7.71 4.06 7.82
CA ALA A 187 -9.14 3.84 7.66
C ALA A 187 -9.69 4.49 6.38
N LEU A 188 -9.15 5.64 5.97
CA LEU A 188 -9.51 6.29 4.71
C LEU A 188 -9.05 5.43 3.52
N CYS A 189 -7.81 4.92 3.54
CA CYS A 189 -7.34 3.97 2.54
C CYS A 189 -8.22 2.71 2.47
N ARG A 190 -8.78 2.25 3.60
CA ARG A 190 -9.76 1.14 3.60
C ARG A 190 -11.09 1.48 2.98
N ALA A 191 -11.66 2.62 3.33
CA ALA A 191 -12.87 3.09 2.69
C ALA A 191 -12.68 3.14 1.17
N ILE A 192 -11.57 3.73 0.71
CA ILE A 192 -11.18 3.80 -0.71
C ILE A 192 -11.14 2.40 -1.34
N SER A 193 -10.41 1.45 -0.75
CA SER A 193 -10.31 0.09 -1.29
C SER A 193 -11.69 -0.56 -1.44
N THR A 194 -12.55 -0.40 -0.44
CA THR A 194 -13.88 -1.02 -0.39
C THR A 194 -14.85 -0.41 -1.39
N ILE A 195 -14.88 0.93 -1.52
CA ILE A 195 -15.84 1.62 -2.38
C ILE A 195 -15.38 1.76 -3.83
N SER A 196 -14.08 1.61 -4.11
CA SER A 196 -13.54 1.81 -5.45
C SER A 196 -14.18 0.91 -6.51
N ASN A 197 -14.44 1.50 -7.67
CA ASN A 197 -14.84 0.77 -8.87
C ASN A 197 -13.61 0.33 -9.67
N SER A 198 -12.89 -0.67 -9.15
CA SER A 198 -11.68 -1.23 -9.75
C SER A 198 -11.71 -2.76 -9.76
N THR A 199 -10.66 -3.41 -10.29
CA THR A 199 -10.45 -4.86 -10.24
C THR A 199 -9.81 -5.34 -8.93
N GLY A 200 -9.78 -4.50 -7.89
CA GLY A 200 -9.11 -4.79 -6.61
C GLY A 200 -7.72 -4.16 -6.47
N HIS A 201 -7.30 -3.36 -7.45
CA HIS A 201 -6.08 -2.55 -7.45
C HIS A 201 -6.31 -1.26 -8.26
N PHE A 202 -5.43 -0.26 -8.14
CA PHE A 202 -5.62 1.04 -8.79
C PHE A 202 -4.83 1.23 -10.11
N ALA A 203 -4.44 0.16 -10.80
CA ALA A 203 -3.86 0.32 -12.13
C ALA A 203 -4.83 1.01 -13.11
N GLN A 204 -6.12 0.68 -13.05
CA GLN A 204 -7.15 1.37 -13.82
C GLN A 204 -8.51 1.18 -13.16
N TYR A 205 -9.34 2.23 -13.18
CA TYR A 205 -10.73 2.10 -12.78
C TYR A 205 -11.56 1.41 -13.87
N LEU A 206 -12.68 0.82 -13.48
CA LEU A 206 -13.65 0.23 -14.39
C LEU A 206 -14.57 1.32 -14.91
N THR A 207 -14.57 1.58 -16.22
CA THR A 207 -15.57 2.48 -16.82
C THR A 207 -16.96 1.84 -16.72
N PRO A 208 -17.99 2.58 -16.30
CA PRO A 208 -19.38 2.14 -16.39
C PRO A 208 -19.76 1.75 -17.81
N LYS A 209 -20.32 0.56 -17.95
CA LYS A 209 -20.84 -0.04 -19.18
C LYS A 209 -22.13 -0.77 -18.83
N ILE A 210 -23.00 -0.98 -19.82
CA ILE A 210 -24.26 -1.73 -19.65
C ILE A 210 -24.03 -3.07 -18.92
N ALA A 211 -22.98 -3.80 -19.30
CA ALA A 211 -22.65 -5.11 -18.74
C ALA A 211 -22.18 -5.09 -17.26
N ASN A 212 -21.62 -3.98 -16.76
CA ASN A 212 -21.09 -3.90 -15.40
C ASN A 212 -21.87 -2.94 -14.48
N MET A 213 -22.95 -2.33 -14.98
CA MET A 213 -23.64 -1.23 -14.31
C MET A 213 -24.15 -1.59 -12.91
N ALA A 214 -24.69 -2.80 -12.71
CA ALA A 214 -25.15 -3.26 -11.39
C ALA A 214 -24.02 -3.24 -10.34
N ARG A 215 -22.80 -3.65 -10.73
CA ARG A 215 -21.61 -3.57 -9.88
C ARG A 215 -21.24 -2.12 -9.60
N VAL A 216 -21.26 -1.26 -10.62
CA VAL A 216 -20.96 0.17 -10.47
C VAL A 216 -21.90 0.82 -9.47
N LEU A 217 -23.22 0.60 -9.61
CA LEU A 217 -24.22 1.13 -8.69
C LEU A 217 -24.05 0.58 -7.27
N SER A 218 -23.77 -0.71 -7.11
CA SER A 218 -23.48 -1.32 -5.81
C SER A 218 -22.29 -0.64 -5.12
N LYS A 219 -21.24 -0.30 -5.87
CA LYS A 219 -20.08 0.44 -5.34
C LYS A 219 -20.41 1.91 -5.06
N ARG A 220 -21.05 2.62 -5.99
CA ARG A 220 -21.37 4.06 -5.88
C ARG A 220 -22.37 4.40 -4.77
N ARG A 221 -23.25 3.46 -4.40
CA ARG A 221 -24.23 3.64 -3.31
C ARG A 221 -23.64 3.53 -1.91
N ARG A 222 -22.39 3.08 -1.76
CA ARG A 222 -21.73 2.99 -0.44
C ARG A 222 -21.32 4.37 0.05
N SER A 223 -21.49 4.64 1.35
CA SER A 223 -20.95 5.84 1.99
C SER A 223 -19.50 5.60 2.41
N ALA A 224 -18.59 6.43 1.91
CA ALA A 224 -17.19 6.41 2.30
C ALA A 224 -17.02 6.69 3.81
N PHE A 225 -17.88 7.52 4.41
CA PHE A 225 -17.83 7.81 5.84
C PHE A 225 -18.20 6.59 6.69
N VAL A 226 -19.20 5.81 6.27
CA VAL A 226 -19.58 4.57 6.95
C VAL A 226 -18.44 3.55 6.86
N GLU A 227 -17.87 3.33 5.66
CA GLU A 227 -16.73 2.41 5.51
C GLU A 227 -15.51 2.84 6.31
N TRP A 228 -15.23 4.16 6.34
CA TRP A 228 -14.13 4.73 7.12
C TRP A 228 -14.28 4.46 8.60
N LYS A 229 -15.47 4.75 9.16
CA LYS A 229 -15.78 4.50 10.57
C LYS A 229 -15.65 3.01 10.90
N THR A 230 -16.22 2.13 10.08
CA THR A 230 -16.11 0.67 10.25
C THR A 230 -14.65 0.23 10.28
N ALA A 231 -13.85 0.64 9.28
CA ALA A 231 -12.43 0.30 9.22
C ALA A 231 -11.65 0.78 10.45
N LEU A 232 -11.94 1.99 10.94
CA LEU A 232 -11.29 2.55 12.13
C LEU A 232 -11.56 1.71 13.40
N HIS A 233 -12.76 1.14 13.52
CA HIS A 233 -13.12 0.23 14.61
C HIS A 233 -12.48 -1.17 14.48
N GLU A 234 -12.10 -1.60 13.28
CA GLU A 234 -11.51 -2.93 13.02
C GLU A 234 -9.97 -2.99 13.15
N PHE A 235 -9.30 -1.84 13.04
CA PHE A 235 -7.84 -1.78 13.12
C PHE A 235 -7.33 -1.98 14.53
N ARG A 236 -6.27 -2.75 14.69
CA ARG A 236 -5.55 -2.92 15.95
C ARG A 236 -4.04 -2.98 15.68
N PRO A 237 -3.20 -2.43 16.58
CA PRO A 237 -1.77 -2.66 16.52
C PRO A 237 -1.44 -4.13 16.87
N VAL A 238 -0.21 -4.53 16.56
CA VAL A 238 0.33 -5.87 16.85
C VAL A 238 1.23 -5.82 18.08
N GLY A 239 1.20 -6.88 18.91
CA GLY A 239 2.01 -7.00 20.11
C GLY A 239 1.60 -6.05 21.25
N SER A 240 2.47 -5.88 22.24
CA SER A 240 2.30 -4.88 23.31
C SER A 240 2.95 -3.55 22.94
N SER A 241 2.54 -2.45 23.59
CA SER A 241 3.18 -1.14 23.39
C SER A 241 4.68 -1.17 23.72
N ARG A 242 5.08 -1.92 24.75
CA ARG A 242 6.50 -2.14 25.11
C ARG A 242 7.27 -2.89 24.02
N TRP A 243 6.66 -3.86 23.37
CA TRP A 243 7.31 -4.54 22.23
C TRP A 243 7.46 -3.57 21.05
N ARG A 244 6.39 -2.84 20.72
CA ARG A 244 6.38 -1.85 19.62
C ARG A 244 7.40 -0.73 19.76
N SER A 245 7.77 -0.33 20.97
CA SER A 245 8.72 0.76 21.19
C SER A 245 10.14 0.47 20.71
N SER A 246 10.47 -0.79 20.41
CA SER A 246 11.79 -1.20 19.90
C SER A 246 11.79 -1.54 18.40
N ASN A 247 10.63 -1.42 17.74
CA ASN A 247 10.50 -1.61 16.31
C ASN A 247 10.91 -0.35 15.55
N ARG A 248 11.29 -0.52 14.28
CA ARG A 248 11.74 0.59 13.42
C ARG A 248 11.05 0.56 12.07
N ILE A 249 10.72 1.74 11.57
CA ILE A 249 9.95 1.89 10.35
C ILE A 249 10.67 2.90 9.47
N PHE A 250 11.04 2.46 8.28
CA PHE A 250 11.79 3.22 7.30
C PHE A 250 10.91 3.48 6.07
N ASN A 251 11.14 4.62 5.43
CA ASN A 251 10.59 4.95 4.13
C ASN A 251 11.73 5.31 3.18
N ALA A 252 12.35 4.31 2.57
CA ALA A 252 13.51 4.48 1.73
C ALA A 252 13.56 3.44 0.61
N ASP A 253 14.30 3.78 -0.44
CA ASP A 253 14.80 2.77 -1.37
C ASP A 253 15.63 1.71 -0.61
N ALA A 254 15.45 0.44 -0.99
CA ALA A 254 16.02 -0.70 -0.28
C ALA A 254 17.56 -0.65 -0.23
N ASN A 255 18.22 -0.40 -1.37
CA ASN A 255 19.68 -0.34 -1.45
C ASN A 255 20.20 0.88 -0.68
N THR A 256 19.48 2.01 -0.77
CA THR A 256 19.79 3.21 0.02
C THR A 256 19.72 2.96 1.52
N LEU A 257 18.70 2.23 2.00
CA LEU A 257 18.59 1.88 3.41
C LEU A 257 19.73 0.96 3.85
N LEU A 258 20.04 -0.08 3.08
CA LEU A 258 21.14 -1.00 3.41
C LEU A 258 22.46 -0.26 3.55
N LYS A 259 22.79 0.67 2.63
CA LYS A 259 24.00 1.51 2.73
C LYS A 259 24.02 2.40 3.97
N LYS A 260 22.86 2.90 4.42
CA LYS A 260 22.79 3.66 5.68
C LYS A 260 23.06 2.77 6.89
N LEU A 261 22.56 1.54 6.87
CA LEU A 261 22.74 0.60 7.97
C LEU A 261 24.20 0.14 8.13
N THR A 262 25.01 0.12 7.06
CA THR A 262 26.44 -0.28 7.17
C THR A 262 27.29 0.70 7.96
N THR A 263 26.82 1.93 8.14
CA THR A 263 27.48 2.98 8.94
C THR A 263 26.75 3.27 10.25
N GLY A 264 25.64 2.57 10.50
CA GLY A 264 24.80 2.76 11.69
C GLY A 264 25.17 1.83 12.84
N ASN A 265 24.75 2.21 14.05
CA ASN A 265 24.97 1.43 15.27
C ASN A 265 23.92 0.33 15.50
N GLU A 266 22.87 0.31 14.69
CA GLU A 266 21.74 -0.59 14.88
C GLU A 266 21.61 -1.49 13.67
N LEU A 267 21.77 -2.79 13.92
CA LEU A 267 21.93 -3.78 12.88
C LEU A 267 20.80 -4.81 12.99
N PRO A 268 20.17 -5.18 11.88
CA PRO A 268 19.20 -6.26 11.90
C PRO A 268 19.93 -7.61 12.10
N GLY A 269 19.26 -8.56 12.73
CA GLY A 269 19.73 -9.94 12.75
C GLY A 269 19.46 -10.65 11.42
N VAL A 270 18.31 -10.36 10.81
CA VAL A 270 17.89 -10.93 9.53
C VAL A 270 17.41 -9.81 8.61
N ILE A 271 17.88 -9.84 7.37
CA ILE A 271 17.39 -9.01 6.27
C ILE A 271 16.56 -9.93 5.38
N TYR A 272 15.27 -9.63 5.27
CA TYR A 272 14.36 -10.29 4.35
C TYR A 272 14.05 -9.38 3.17
N ALA A 273 14.27 -9.88 1.96
CA ALA A 273 13.98 -9.17 0.73
C ALA A 273 12.98 -9.94 -0.13
N ASP A 274 11.86 -9.27 -0.45
CA ASP A 274 10.88 -9.70 -1.45
C ASP A 274 10.74 -8.59 -2.52
N PRO A 275 11.75 -8.41 -3.38
CA PRO A 275 11.74 -7.33 -4.35
C PRO A 275 10.67 -7.56 -5.43
N PRO A 276 10.20 -6.50 -6.10
CA PRO A 276 9.33 -6.63 -7.27
C PRO A 276 9.91 -7.59 -8.31
N TYR A 277 9.06 -8.47 -8.85
CA TYR A 277 9.46 -9.54 -9.78
C TYR A 277 8.87 -9.39 -11.19
N THR A 278 8.17 -8.30 -11.48
CA THR A 278 7.61 -8.02 -12.81
C THR A 278 7.98 -6.61 -13.27
N ASN A 279 7.83 -6.36 -14.56
CA ASN A 279 7.94 -5.01 -15.16
C ASN A 279 6.80 -4.06 -14.73
N ASP A 280 5.76 -4.57 -14.06
CA ASP A 280 4.70 -3.70 -13.57
C ASP A 280 5.22 -2.87 -12.40
N GLN A 281 5.24 -1.56 -12.61
CA GLN A 281 5.63 -0.62 -11.57
C GLN A 281 4.59 -0.61 -10.45
N TYR A 282 4.94 -1.17 -9.28
CA TYR A 282 4.00 -1.34 -8.16
C TYR A 282 3.34 -0.04 -7.71
N SER A 283 4.05 1.09 -7.87
CA SER A 283 3.52 2.43 -7.62
C SER A 283 2.24 2.74 -8.40
N ARG A 284 1.96 2.04 -9.52
CA ARG A 284 0.71 2.16 -10.27
C ARG A 284 -0.50 1.56 -9.56
N PHE A 285 -0.33 0.51 -8.76
CA PHE A 285 -1.44 -0.21 -8.16
C PHE A 285 -1.92 0.43 -6.87
N TYR A 286 -1.10 1.29 -6.24
CA TYR A 286 -1.35 1.90 -4.93
C TYR A 286 -1.32 3.44 -4.96
N HIS A 287 -1.26 4.07 -6.14
CA HIS A 287 -1.14 5.53 -6.23
C HIS A 287 -2.30 6.29 -5.59
N ILE A 288 -3.50 5.71 -5.57
CA ILE A 288 -4.65 6.29 -4.87
C ILE A 288 -4.43 6.33 -3.35
N PHE A 289 -3.76 5.33 -2.77
CA PHE A 289 -3.37 5.38 -1.35
C PHE A 289 -2.29 6.43 -1.11
N GLU A 290 -1.30 6.55 -2.00
CA GLU A 290 -0.31 7.64 -1.93
C GLU A 290 -0.99 9.01 -1.98
N THR A 291 -1.99 9.20 -2.85
CA THR A 291 -2.82 10.41 -2.92
C THR A 291 -3.60 10.64 -1.64
N ALA A 292 -4.22 9.60 -1.08
CA ALA A 292 -4.95 9.71 0.18
C ALA A 292 -4.06 10.11 1.36
N ILE A 293 -2.80 9.67 1.36
CA ILE A 293 -1.84 9.88 2.46
C ILE A 293 -1.13 11.23 2.33
N LYS A 294 -0.57 11.53 1.15
CA LYS A 294 0.18 12.77 0.90
C LYS A 294 -0.74 13.98 0.80
N TYR A 295 -1.91 13.80 0.20
CA TYR A 295 -2.94 14.84 0.03
C TYR A 295 -2.39 16.16 -0.55
N ASP A 296 -1.51 16.03 -1.54
CA ASP A 296 -0.59 17.08 -2.04
C ASP A 296 -0.93 17.57 -3.46
N TYR A 297 -2.15 17.33 -3.95
CA TYR A 297 -2.65 17.83 -5.25
C TYR A 297 -1.66 17.65 -6.43
N PRO A 298 -1.20 16.42 -6.71
CA PRO A 298 -0.21 16.19 -7.75
C PRO A 298 -0.80 16.38 -9.15
N GLU A 299 0.07 16.60 -10.13
CA GLU A 299 -0.30 16.40 -11.53
C GLU A 299 -0.70 14.94 -11.79
N ILE A 300 -1.80 14.78 -12.54
CA ILE A 300 -2.40 13.49 -12.85
C ILE A 300 -2.23 13.18 -14.34
N THR A 301 -1.84 11.95 -14.68
CA THR A 301 -1.58 11.52 -16.06
C THR A 301 -2.16 10.13 -16.38
N GLY A 302 -2.45 9.90 -17.67
CA GLY A 302 -2.88 8.60 -18.18
C GLY A 302 -4.28 8.14 -17.75
N LYS A 303 -4.72 7.00 -18.29
CA LYS A 303 -6.07 6.45 -18.08
C LYS A 303 -6.34 5.99 -16.64
N GLY A 304 -5.30 5.68 -15.87
CA GLY A 304 -5.43 5.27 -14.47
C GLY A 304 -5.42 6.45 -13.49
N GLU A 305 -5.40 7.69 -13.98
CA GLU A 305 -5.31 8.92 -13.17
C GLU A 305 -4.11 8.87 -12.21
N TYR A 306 -2.94 8.61 -12.79
CA TYR A 306 -1.70 8.37 -12.09
C TYR A 306 -1.04 9.66 -11.60
N ARG A 307 -0.44 9.64 -10.42
CA ARG A 307 0.47 10.71 -9.97
C ARG A 307 1.67 10.77 -10.94
N ARG A 308 2.06 11.95 -11.42
CA ARG A 308 3.20 12.09 -12.37
C ARG A 308 4.54 11.70 -11.75
N ASN A 309 4.75 12.03 -10.47
CA ASN A 309 6.00 11.85 -9.73
C ASN A 309 6.05 10.53 -8.93
N ARG A 310 5.59 9.41 -9.52
CA ARG A 310 5.65 8.11 -8.84
C ARG A 310 7.07 7.57 -8.79
N PHE A 311 7.36 6.85 -7.72
CA PHE A 311 8.57 6.04 -7.63
C PHE A 311 8.58 4.94 -8.71
N VAL A 312 9.74 4.74 -9.30
CA VAL A 312 10.03 3.67 -10.26
C VAL A 312 11.10 2.78 -9.63
N SER A 313 10.78 1.51 -9.45
CA SER A 313 11.71 0.57 -8.82
C SER A 313 12.71 0.04 -9.84
N ARG A 314 14.00 0.09 -9.52
CA ARG A 314 15.08 -0.52 -10.31
C ARG A 314 14.91 -2.03 -10.45
N PHE A 315 14.30 -2.68 -9.45
CA PHE A 315 13.95 -4.10 -9.48
C PHE A 315 12.81 -4.42 -10.48
N SER A 316 12.07 -3.42 -10.93
CA SER A 316 11.01 -3.55 -11.97
C SER A 316 11.47 -3.04 -13.35
N LEU A 317 12.77 -2.80 -13.55
CA LEU A 317 13.35 -2.38 -14.83
C LEU A 317 14.29 -3.47 -15.35
N ALA A 318 13.95 -4.07 -16.50
CA ALA A 318 14.74 -5.16 -17.09
C ALA A 318 16.22 -4.80 -17.30
N SER A 319 16.49 -3.53 -17.61
CA SER A 319 17.85 -3.00 -17.81
C SER A 319 18.64 -2.80 -16.52
N GLU A 320 17.98 -2.75 -15.36
CA GLU A 320 18.62 -2.42 -14.08
C GLU A 320 18.50 -3.52 -13.01
N VAL A 321 17.60 -4.50 -13.21
CA VAL A 321 17.28 -5.51 -12.20
C VAL A 321 18.52 -6.29 -11.73
N VAL A 322 19.42 -6.67 -12.64
CA VAL A 322 20.66 -7.39 -12.30
C VAL A 322 21.53 -6.54 -11.38
N ALA A 323 21.81 -5.29 -11.77
CA ALA A 323 22.63 -4.37 -10.98
C ALA A 323 21.98 -4.01 -9.64
N ALA A 324 20.64 -3.94 -9.58
CA ALA A 324 19.91 -3.68 -8.34
C ALA A 324 20.07 -4.85 -7.34
N PHE A 325 19.99 -6.10 -7.82
CA PHE A 325 20.24 -7.29 -7.01
C PHE A 325 21.69 -7.41 -6.56
N GLU A 326 22.64 -7.19 -7.46
CA GLU A 326 24.07 -7.21 -7.16
C GLU A 326 24.42 -6.22 -6.04
N GLU A 327 23.99 -4.97 -6.18
CA GLU A 327 24.19 -3.93 -5.16
C GLU A 327 23.53 -4.30 -3.83
N MET A 328 22.31 -4.84 -3.86
CA MET A 328 21.58 -5.25 -2.65
C MET A 328 22.32 -6.35 -1.89
N ILE A 329 22.73 -7.40 -2.60
CA ILE A 329 23.39 -8.59 -2.03
C ILE A 329 24.78 -8.21 -1.49
N GLN A 330 25.57 -7.47 -2.26
CA GLN A 330 26.89 -6.98 -1.84
C GLN A 330 26.78 -6.09 -0.59
N THR A 331 25.83 -5.14 -0.58
CA THR A 331 25.66 -4.24 0.57
C THR A 331 25.16 -5.00 1.80
N ALA A 332 24.24 -5.96 1.62
CA ALA A 332 23.76 -6.80 2.72
C ALA A 332 24.88 -7.67 3.33
N ALA A 333 25.85 -8.13 2.54
CA ALA A 333 26.98 -8.92 3.01
C ALA A 333 27.93 -8.14 3.95
N LEU A 334 27.95 -6.81 3.84
CA LEU A 334 28.71 -5.94 4.74
C LEU A 334 28.14 -5.92 6.17
N LEU A 335 26.86 -6.26 6.33
CA LEU A 335 26.16 -6.29 7.62
C LEU A 335 26.37 -7.64 8.33
N PRO A 336 26.37 -7.69 9.67
CA PRO A 336 26.47 -8.95 10.43
C PRO A 336 25.12 -9.69 10.51
N SER A 337 24.39 -9.73 9.40
CA SER A 337 23.01 -10.24 9.30
C SER A 337 22.95 -11.51 8.44
N SER A 338 21.93 -12.34 8.66
CA SER A 338 21.52 -13.33 7.66
C SER A 338 20.71 -12.64 6.56
N LEU A 339 20.89 -13.04 5.30
CA LEU A 339 20.11 -12.57 4.16
C LEU A 339 19.17 -13.67 3.69
N MET A 340 17.87 -13.35 3.63
CA MET A 340 16.84 -14.19 3.03
C MET A 340 16.21 -13.45 1.85
N ILE A 341 16.17 -14.07 0.68
CA ILE A 341 15.51 -13.52 -0.51
C ILE A 341 14.37 -14.45 -0.94
N SER A 342 13.17 -13.91 -1.13
CA SER A 342 12.06 -14.59 -1.79
C SER A 342 11.97 -14.08 -3.22
N TYR A 343 12.08 -14.96 -4.21
CA TYR A 343 11.91 -14.58 -5.61
C TYR A 343 11.38 -15.75 -6.46
N PRO A 344 10.47 -15.51 -7.42
CA PRO A 344 9.98 -16.56 -8.31
C PRO A 344 11.01 -16.95 -9.38
N SER A 345 10.99 -18.21 -9.81
CA SER A 345 11.86 -18.70 -10.90
C SER A 345 11.59 -18.07 -12.26
N ASP A 346 10.37 -17.57 -12.49
CA ASP A 346 9.94 -16.95 -13.74
C ASP A 346 9.71 -15.44 -13.60
N GLY A 347 10.43 -14.81 -12.67
CA GLY A 347 10.44 -13.35 -12.49
C GLY A 347 11.19 -12.60 -13.59
N LEU A 348 11.27 -11.28 -13.44
CA LEU A 348 11.93 -10.38 -14.40
C LEU A 348 13.44 -10.63 -14.52
N LEU A 349 14.07 -11.13 -13.44
CA LEU A 349 15.47 -11.50 -13.43
C LEU A 349 15.59 -12.84 -14.14
N ARG A 350 16.18 -12.83 -15.35
CA ARG A 350 16.44 -14.06 -16.11
C ARG A 350 17.38 -14.97 -15.33
N GLU A 351 17.12 -16.27 -15.39
CA GLU A 351 17.92 -17.28 -14.68
C GLU A 351 18.10 -16.92 -13.20
N SER A 352 17.01 -16.45 -12.57
CA SER A 352 17.04 -15.89 -11.21
C SER A 352 17.68 -16.83 -10.19
N SER A 353 17.40 -18.14 -10.28
CA SER A 353 18.00 -19.14 -9.41
C SER A 353 19.51 -19.22 -9.52
N GLU A 354 20.07 -19.24 -10.72
CA GLU A 354 21.52 -19.28 -10.91
C GLU A 354 22.15 -17.94 -10.51
N THR A 355 21.57 -16.84 -10.96
CA THR A 355 22.10 -15.50 -10.74
C THR A 355 22.13 -15.14 -9.25
N ILE A 356 21.03 -15.34 -8.51
CA ILE A 356 20.95 -15.03 -7.08
C ILE A 356 21.90 -15.94 -6.28
N LEU A 357 21.96 -17.23 -6.59
CA LEU A 357 22.88 -18.16 -5.91
C LEU A 357 24.34 -17.80 -6.16
N ARG A 358 24.70 -17.46 -7.40
CA ARG A 358 26.06 -17.02 -7.75
C ARG A 358 26.43 -15.78 -6.94
N LEU A 359 25.60 -14.73 -6.99
CA LEU A 359 25.83 -13.49 -6.24
C LEU A 359 25.93 -13.74 -4.73
N MET A 360 25.09 -14.60 -4.17
CA MET A 360 25.20 -14.97 -2.74
C MET A 360 26.51 -15.69 -2.44
N ARG A 361 26.93 -16.67 -3.26
CA ARG A 361 28.16 -17.44 -3.05
C ARG A 361 29.43 -16.60 -3.19
N GLU A 362 29.40 -15.58 -4.03
CA GLU A 362 30.49 -14.62 -4.19
C GLU A 362 30.65 -13.68 -2.98
N ASN A 363 29.59 -13.48 -2.19
CA ASN A 363 29.55 -12.45 -1.14
C ASN A 363 29.36 -12.99 0.29
N PHE A 364 28.84 -14.20 0.46
CA PHE A 364 28.56 -14.80 1.77
C PHE A 364 29.31 -16.11 1.95
N ALA A 365 29.78 -16.37 3.17
CA ALA A 365 30.57 -17.56 3.47
C ALA A 365 29.73 -18.85 3.50
N VAL A 366 28.44 -18.75 3.87
CA VAL A 366 27.52 -19.89 3.91
C VAL A 366 26.30 -19.54 3.07
N VAL A 367 26.01 -20.37 2.07
CA VAL A 367 24.81 -20.28 1.24
C VAL A 367 24.13 -21.64 1.26
N ARG A 368 22.87 -21.67 1.69
CA ARG A 368 22.08 -22.92 1.76
C ARG A 368 21.41 -23.19 0.40
N ASP A 369 21.04 -24.44 0.17
CA ASP A 369 20.23 -24.78 -1.00
C ASP A 369 18.86 -24.07 -0.93
N PRO A 370 18.35 -23.55 -2.07
CA PRO A 370 17.08 -22.84 -2.08
C PRO A 370 15.92 -23.73 -1.64
N ILE A 371 15.03 -23.18 -0.83
CA ILE A 371 13.77 -23.83 -0.47
C ILE A 371 12.75 -23.53 -1.57
N LEU A 372 12.20 -24.59 -2.18
CA LEU A 372 11.25 -24.48 -3.28
C LEU A 372 9.81 -24.59 -2.76
N ILE A 373 9.01 -23.53 -2.96
CA ILE A 373 7.60 -23.53 -2.57
C ILE A 373 6.73 -23.34 -3.80
N ARG A 374 6.07 -24.43 -4.21
CA ARG A 374 5.10 -24.43 -5.30
C ARG A 374 3.78 -23.88 -4.81
N HIS A 375 3.27 -22.84 -5.47
CA HIS A 375 1.95 -22.31 -5.18
C HIS A 375 1.23 -21.91 -6.47
N LYS A 376 -0.11 -21.83 -6.40
CA LYS A 376 -0.93 -21.35 -7.51
C LYS A 376 -1.04 -19.84 -7.40
N HIS A 377 -0.41 -19.12 -8.32
CA HIS A 377 -0.57 -17.67 -8.40
C HIS A 377 -1.83 -17.33 -9.21
N SER A 378 -2.70 -16.47 -8.67
CA SER A 378 -3.84 -15.93 -9.40
C SER A 378 -3.38 -14.77 -10.27
N THR A 379 -3.65 -14.80 -11.56
CA THR A 379 -3.48 -13.65 -12.45
C THR A 379 -4.63 -12.70 -12.18
N MET A 380 -4.40 -11.66 -11.39
CA MET A 380 -5.42 -10.65 -11.09
C MET A 380 -5.75 -9.84 -12.36
N GLY A 381 -6.70 -10.32 -13.17
CA GLY A 381 -7.41 -9.52 -14.17
C GLY A 381 -6.96 -9.64 -15.63
N GLY A 382 -6.20 -10.66 -16.03
CA GLY A 382 -5.95 -10.93 -17.45
C GLY A 382 -7.16 -11.57 -18.12
N SER A 383 -7.86 -10.85 -19.00
CA SER A 383 -9.05 -11.34 -19.73
C SER A 383 -8.78 -12.41 -20.79
N LYS A 384 -7.56 -12.98 -20.86
CA LYS A 384 -7.19 -14.07 -21.77
C LYS A 384 -6.11 -14.95 -21.13
N GLY A 385 -6.50 -16.05 -20.50
CA GLY A 385 -5.56 -17.07 -19.99
C GLY A 385 -6.07 -17.83 -18.77
N THR A 386 -5.67 -19.10 -18.65
CA THR A 386 -5.99 -20.00 -17.54
C THR A 386 -5.79 -19.31 -16.18
N GLN A 387 -6.85 -19.30 -15.35
CA GLN A 387 -6.98 -18.46 -14.15
C GLN A 387 -5.95 -18.70 -13.02
N LYS A 388 -5.06 -19.69 -13.17
CA LYS A 388 -4.05 -20.07 -12.16
C LYS A 388 -2.82 -20.63 -12.85
N ARG A 389 -1.68 -19.94 -12.74
CA ARG A 389 -0.37 -20.46 -13.17
C ARG A 389 0.33 -21.05 -11.93
N LEU A 390 0.91 -22.23 -12.07
CA LEU A 390 1.82 -22.77 -11.06
C LEU A 390 3.11 -21.95 -11.11
N VAL A 391 3.45 -21.32 -10.00
CA VAL A 391 4.69 -20.57 -9.82
C VAL A 391 5.48 -21.25 -8.70
N THR A 392 6.78 -21.42 -8.91
CA THR A 392 7.70 -21.94 -7.89
C THR A 392 8.43 -20.75 -7.30
N GLU A 393 8.09 -20.39 -6.07
CA GLU A 393 8.89 -19.44 -5.32
C GLU A 393 10.15 -20.14 -4.84
N HIS A 394 11.29 -19.46 -4.96
CA HIS A 394 12.54 -19.87 -4.36
C HIS A 394 12.84 -18.96 -3.17
N ILE A 395 13.15 -19.56 -2.03
CA ILE A 395 13.67 -18.86 -0.86
C ILE A 395 15.16 -19.16 -0.79
N TYR A 396 15.98 -18.13 -1.01
CA TYR A 396 17.44 -18.19 -0.93
C TYR A 396 17.88 -17.72 0.45
N LEU A 397 18.87 -18.41 1.01
CA LEU A 397 19.38 -18.17 2.35
C LEU A 397 20.89 -18.10 2.35
N ALA A 398 21.42 -16.97 2.84
CA ALA A 398 22.85 -16.76 3.00
C ALA A 398 23.16 -16.21 4.39
N GLU A 399 24.29 -16.64 4.94
CA GLU A 399 24.78 -16.23 6.24
C GLU A 399 26.23 -15.80 6.12
N ARG A 400 26.55 -14.68 6.76
CA ARG A 400 27.94 -14.35 7.00
C ARG A 400 28.50 -15.42 7.95
N GLY A 401 29.58 -16.07 7.55
CA GLY A 401 30.29 -17.01 8.42
C GLY A 401 30.55 -16.36 9.77
N LEU A 402 30.50 -17.14 10.84
CA LEU A 402 31.06 -16.67 12.11
C LEU A 402 32.49 -16.24 11.79
N LEU A 403 32.79 -14.94 11.93
CA LEU A 403 34.18 -14.53 12.05
C LEU A 403 34.72 -15.40 13.19
N ALA A 404 35.67 -16.29 12.88
CA ALA A 404 36.50 -16.84 13.92
C ALA A 404 37.00 -15.63 14.71
N ALA A 405 36.67 -15.58 16.00
CA ALA A 405 37.23 -14.58 16.88
C ALA A 405 38.75 -14.67 16.72
N GLN A 406 39.34 -13.65 16.10
CA GLN A 406 40.79 -13.45 16.08
C GLN A 406 41.12 -12.44 17.16
#